data_AF-A0A945I6R9-F1
#
_entry.id   AF-A0A945I6R9-F1
#
_cell.length_a   1.000
_cell.length_b   1.000
_cell.length_c   1.000
_cell.angle_alpha   90.00
_cell.angle_beta   90.00
_cell.angle_gamma   90.00
#
_symmetry.space_group_name_H-M   'P 1'
#
loop_
_entity.id
_entity.type
_entity.pdbx_description
1 polymer ?
#
loop_
_entity_poly.entity_id
_entity_poly.type
_entity_poly.pdbx_seq_one_letter_code
_entity_poly.pdbx_strand_id
1 'polypeptide(L)'
;MADNIPKRAPELQRPEFDSMVHMLAHAAKEHPDHTAVISGENEITFADYYACVAGLAENLIAMGAKGERVIVLKANSIETAVAANAVWAAGAQVVMFNPLYTENELRPLVEDVSPKVILCDSVHVEVLAPLAEANGVTHFYTLGRTRCHRSMARQTGVKTSRTISKKYRPCIIGLYRWHNWLTKRSHPHTCNDAGNGKIDGWIIQHIHCR
;
A
#
# COMPACT_ATOMS: atom_id res chain seq x y z
N MET A 1 -0.30 28.57 -30.68
CA MET A 1 0.98 28.62 -29.93
C MET A 1 1.51 27.25 -29.50
N ALA A 2 0.78 26.14 -29.65
CA ALA A 2 1.25 24.80 -29.27
C ALA A 2 2.11 24.09 -30.33
N ASP A 3 2.16 24.58 -31.57
CA ASP A 3 2.78 23.86 -32.70
C ASP A 3 4.33 23.88 -32.71
N ASN A 4 4.96 24.63 -31.80
CA ASN A 4 6.43 24.77 -31.72
C ASN A 4 7.06 23.95 -30.58
N ILE A 5 6.28 23.13 -29.88
CA ILE A 5 6.84 22.19 -28.90
C ILE A 5 7.43 21.01 -29.68
N PRO A 6 8.72 20.68 -29.51
CA PRO A 6 9.33 19.55 -30.18
C PRO A 6 8.54 18.28 -29.86
N LYS A 7 7.99 17.65 -30.90
CA LYS A 7 7.30 16.38 -30.75
C LYS A 7 8.32 15.32 -30.35
N ARG A 8 7.91 14.41 -29.48
CA ARG A 8 8.72 13.25 -29.09
C ARG A 8 9.11 12.47 -30.34
N ALA A 9 10.38 12.07 -30.42
CA ALA A 9 10.87 11.33 -31.58
C ALA A 9 10.06 10.03 -31.78
N PRO A 10 9.77 9.61 -33.03
CA PRO A 10 8.93 8.43 -33.33
C PRO A 10 9.39 7.16 -32.62
N GLU A 11 10.70 6.97 -32.50
CA GLU A 11 11.35 5.84 -31.82
C GLU A 11 11.21 5.86 -30.29
N LEU A 12 10.78 6.98 -29.71
CA LEU A 12 10.53 7.15 -28.27
C LEU A 12 9.03 7.10 -27.93
N GLN A 13 8.17 6.70 -28.88
CA GLN A 13 6.75 6.51 -28.61
C GLN A 13 6.56 5.36 -27.62
N ARG A 14 5.86 5.65 -26.53
CA ARG A 14 5.50 4.68 -25.49
C ARG A 14 4.02 4.36 -25.62
N PRO A 15 3.58 3.14 -25.27
CA PRO A 15 2.16 2.83 -25.19
C PRO A 15 1.45 3.83 -24.27
N GLU A 16 0.27 4.28 -24.70
CA GLU A 16 -0.60 5.11 -23.88
C GLU A 16 -1.41 4.21 -22.93
N PHE A 17 -1.56 4.66 -21.69
CA PHE A 17 -2.33 3.98 -20.66
C PHE A 17 -3.31 4.94 -20.02
N ASP A 18 -4.50 4.45 -19.66
CA ASP A 18 -5.54 5.26 -19.03
C ASP A 18 -5.11 5.82 -17.66
N SER A 19 -4.21 5.13 -16.96
CA SER A 19 -3.63 5.61 -15.70
C SER A 19 -2.31 4.93 -15.37
N MET A 20 -1.61 5.48 -14.37
CA MET A 20 -0.41 4.87 -13.79
C MET A 20 -0.65 3.44 -13.28
N VAL A 21 -1.86 3.16 -12.79
CA VAL A 21 -2.26 1.82 -12.31
C VAL A 21 -2.34 0.83 -13.47
N HIS A 22 -2.87 1.25 -14.63
CA HIS A 22 -2.91 0.43 -15.84
C HIS A 22 -1.51 0.19 -16.40
N MET A 23 -0.62 1.18 -16.34
CA MET A 23 0.78 1.02 -16.72
C MET A 23 1.49 -0.04 -15.85
N LEU A 24 1.27 -0.01 -14.52
CA LEU A 24 1.83 -1.02 -13.63
C LEU A 24 1.26 -2.42 -13.90
N ALA A 25 -0.06 -2.54 -14.09
CA ALA A 25 -0.70 -3.81 -14.41
C ALA A 25 -0.17 -4.41 -15.72
N HIS A 26 0.06 -3.58 -16.73
CA HIS A 26 0.69 -4.00 -17.98
C HIS A 26 2.12 -4.48 -17.77
N ALA A 27 2.96 -3.72 -17.05
CA ALA A 27 4.34 -4.12 -16.77
C ALA A 27 4.43 -5.45 -16.00
N ALA A 28 3.55 -5.66 -15.01
CA ALA A 28 3.46 -6.91 -14.25
C ALA A 28 3.02 -8.11 -15.08
N LYS A 29 2.26 -7.88 -16.17
CA LYS A 29 1.86 -8.91 -17.10
C LYS A 29 2.95 -9.25 -18.12
N GLU A 30 3.60 -8.25 -18.70
CA GLU A 30 4.59 -8.45 -19.77
C GLU A 30 5.98 -8.84 -19.24
N HIS A 31 6.33 -8.37 -18.04
CA HIS A 31 7.66 -8.57 -17.43
C HIS A 31 7.56 -9.00 -15.95
N PRO A 32 6.83 -10.08 -15.62
CA PRO A 32 6.49 -10.44 -14.24
C PRO A 32 7.73 -10.66 -13.37
N ASP A 33 8.77 -11.31 -13.91
CA ASP A 33 9.97 -11.69 -13.17
C ASP A 33 11.07 -10.62 -13.20
N HIS A 34 10.88 -9.52 -13.93
CA HIS A 34 11.85 -8.43 -13.95
C HIS A 34 11.77 -7.63 -12.65
N THR A 35 12.92 -7.18 -12.16
CA THR A 35 13.01 -6.26 -11.01
C THR A 35 12.32 -4.93 -11.35
N ALA A 36 11.35 -4.55 -10.53
CA ALA A 36 10.58 -3.31 -10.64
C ALA A 36 11.19 -2.17 -9.83
N VAL A 37 11.54 -2.45 -8.57
CA VAL A 37 12.08 -1.45 -7.63
C VAL A 37 13.24 -2.06 -6.85
N ILE A 38 14.30 -1.29 -6.70
CA ILE A 38 15.47 -1.62 -5.87
C ILE A 38 15.58 -0.55 -4.78
N SER A 39 15.75 -0.98 -3.53
CA SER A 39 15.93 -0.12 -2.37
C SER A 39 17.00 -0.69 -1.44
N GLY A 40 18.23 -0.18 -1.56
CA GLY A 40 19.39 -0.76 -0.89
C GLY A 40 19.66 -2.16 -1.41
N GLU A 41 19.75 -3.13 -0.50
CA GLU A 41 19.96 -4.55 -0.83
C GLU A 41 18.67 -5.30 -1.17
N ASN A 42 17.52 -4.63 -1.10
CA ASN A 42 16.23 -5.26 -1.38
C ASN A 42 15.77 -4.92 -2.79
N GLU A 43 15.13 -5.89 -3.42
CA GLU A 43 14.45 -5.73 -4.70
C GLU A 43 13.08 -6.40 -4.67
N ILE A 44 12.20 -5.95 -5.57
CA ILE A 44 10.89 -6.55 -5.78
C ILE A 44 10.62 -6.68 -7.28
N THR A 45 10.06 -7.81 -7.70
CA THR A 45 9.67 -8.07 -9.09
C THR A 45 8.40 -7.31 -9.46
N PHE A 46 8.11 -7.11 -10.75
CA PHE A 46 6.85 -6.47 -11.15
C PHE A 46 5.61 -7.26 -10.71
N ALA A 47 5.66 -8.60 -10.76
CA ALA A 47 4.56 -9.44 -10.30
C ALA A 47 4.30 -9.26 -8.79
N ASP A 48 5.34 -9.32 -7.97
CA ASP A 48 5.23 -9.15 -6.52
C ASP A 48 4.84 -7.71 -6.15
N TYR A 49 5.35 -6.72 -6.89
CA TYR A 49 5.03 -5.31 -6.68
C TYR A 49 3.54 -5.03 -6.96
N TYR A 50 3.02 -5.53 -8.08
CA TYR A 50 1.60 -5.42 -8.41
C TYR A 50 0.71 -6.12 -7.37
N ALA A 51 1.09 -7.32 -6.92
CA ALA A 51 0.35 -8.04 -5.88
C ALA A 51 0.29 -7.26 -4.56
N CYS A 52 1.41 -6.67 -4.13
CA CYS A 52 1.46 -5.80 -2.95
C CYS A 52 0.56 -4.58 -3.10
N VAL A 53 0.62 -3.91 -4.26
CA VAL A 53 -0.20 -2.75 -4.59
C VAL A 53 -1.68 -3.10 -4.55
N ALA A 54 -2.08 -4.20 -5.19
CA ALA A 54 -3.47 -4.65 -5.22
C ALA A 54 -4.00 -4.96 -3.81
N GLY A 55 -3.22 -5.70 -3.00
CA GLY A 55 -3.62 -6.04 -1.63
C GLY A 55 -3.76 -4.81 -0.73
N LEU A 56 -2.82 -3.85 -0.80
CA LEU A 56 -2.94 -2.61 -0.03
C LEU A 56 -4.09 -1.74 -0.54
N ALA A 57 -4.33 -1.67 -1.84
CA ALA A 57 -5.44 -0.90 -2.42
C ALA A 57 -6.80 -1.43 -1.94
N GLU A 58 -6.97 -2.75 -1.88
CA GLU A 58 -8.20 -3.38 -1.40
C GLU A 58 -8.48 -3.03 0.07
N ASN A 59 -7.43 -3.03 0.90
CA ASN A 59 -7.52 -2.59 2.29
C ASN A 59 -7.90 -1.11 2.41
N LEU A 60 -7.30 -0.23 1.59
CA LEU A 60 -7.65 1.19 1.56
C LEU A 60 -9.10 1.42 1.10
N ILE A 61 -9.59 0.64 0.14
CA ILE A 61 -10.99 0.67 -0.29
C ILE A 61 -11.91 0.27 0.86
N ALA A 62 -11.58 -0.80 1.60
CA ALA A 62 -12.34 -1.25 2.76
C ALA A 62 -12.37 -0.21 3.90
N MET A 63 -11.33 0.62 4.01
CA MET A 63 -11.26 1.77 4.92
C MET A 63 -12.04 3.00 4.42
N GLY A 64 -12.66 2.93 3.24
CA GLY A 64 -13.39 4.04 2.64
C GLY A 64 -12.50 5.16 2.12
N ALA A 65 -11.28 4.83 1.66
CA ALA A 65 -10.33 5.84 1.16
C ALA A 65 -10.67 6.39 -0.25
N LYS A 66 -11.61 5.80 -0.98
CA LYS A 66 -11.91 6.21 -2.36
C LYS A 66 -12.39 7.67 -2.40
N GLY A 67 -11.74 8.50 -3.21
CA GLY A 67 -11.96 9.94 -3.31
C GLY A 67 -11.32 10.77 -2.18
N GLU A 68 -10.87 10.11 -1.11
CA GLU A 68 -10.29 10.72 0.07
C GLU A 68 -8.76 10.89 -0.03
N ARG A 69 -8.20 11.66 0.90
CA ARG A 69 -6.76 11.88 1.03
C ARG A 69 -6.12 10.84 1.95
N VAL A 70 -5.02 10.25 1.49
CA VAL A 70 -4.21 9.29 2.26
C VAL A 70 -2.80 9.84 2.39
N ILE A 71 -2.37 10.07 3.63
CA ILE A 71 -1.00 10.51 3.91
C ILE A 71 -0.08 9.29 3.90
N VAL A 72 1.08 9.44 3.24
CA VAL A 72 2.19 8.51 3.30
C VAL A 72 3.41 9.27 3.84
N LEU A 73 3.87 8.89 5.04
CA LEU A 73 5.05 9.48 5.69
C LEU A 73 6.05 8.38 6.05
N LYS A 74 6.99 8.14 5.13
CA LYS A 74 8.05 7.15 5.30
C LYS A 74 9.25 7.54 4.43
N ALA A 75 10.45 7.15 4.85
CA ALA A 75 11.64 7.20 4.00
C ALA A 75 11.45 6.42 2.68
N ASN A 76 12.22 6.78 1.66
CA ASN A 76 12.20 6.08 0.38
C ASN A 76 12.49 4.59 0.59
N SER A 77 11.55 3.75 0.16
CA SER A 77 11.57 2.30 0.33
C SER A 77 10.64 1.64 -0.67
N ILE A 78 10.73 0.31 -0.81
CA ILE A 78 9.78 -0.47 -1.62
C ILE A 78 8.35 -0.26 -1.08
N GLU A 79 8.18 -0.26 0.24
CA GLU A 79 6.89 -0.06 0.88
C GLU A 79 6.28 1.31 0.56
N THR A 80 7.09 2.36 0.47
CA THR A 80 6.63 3.71 0.09
C THR A 80 6.16 3.73 -1.37
N ALA A 81 6.86 3.05 -2.27
CA ALA A 81 6.45 2.92 -3.67
C ALA A 81 5.13 2.13 -3.80
N VAL A 82 5.01 1.03 -3.04
CA VAL A 82 3.77 0.23 -2.95
C VAL A 82 2.62 1.10 -2.43
N ALA A 83 2.83 1.84 -1.35
CA ALA A 83 1.82 2.70 -0.75
C ALA A 83 1.29 3.75 -1.74
N ALA A 84 2.18 4.44 -2.45
CA ALA A 84 1.76 5.45 -3.44
C ALA A 84 0.88 4.84 -4.55
N ASN A 85 1.29 3.70 -5.12
CA ASN A 85 0.52 3.04 -6.17
C ASN A 85 -0.78 2.41 -5.66
N ALA A 86 -0.78 1.90 -4.43
CA ALA A 86 -1.97 1.36 -3.79
C ALA A 86 -3.03 2.44 -3.53
N VAL A 87 -2.60 3.64 -3.13
CA VAL A 87 -3.51 4.79 -2.94
C VAL A 87 -4.15 5.18 -4.27
N TRP A 88 -3.37 5.27 -5.35
CA TRP A 88 -3.95 5.51 -6.69
C TRP A 88 -4.89 4.39 -7.14
N ALA A 89 -4.51 3.13 -6.91
CA ALA A 89 -5.34 1.96 -7.24
C ALA A 89 -6.64 1.91 -6.41
N ALA A 90 -6.63 2.43 -5.19
CA ALA A 90 -7.84 2.61 -4.37
C ALA A 90 -8.76 3.74 -4.85
N GLY A 91 -8.33 4.52 -5.85
CA GLY A 91 -9.04 5.72 -6.30
C GLY A 91 -8.96 6.86 -5.28
N ALA A 92 -7.90 6.89 -4.47
CA ALA A 92 -7.64 7.88 -3.43
C ALA A 92 -6.53 8.85 -3.86
N GLN A 93 -6.38 9.94 -3.11
CA GLN A 93 -5.37 10.98 -3.36
C GLN A 93 -4.19 10.76 -2.43
N VAL A 94 -3.02 10.46 -3.00
CA VAL A 94 -1.78 10.30 -2.22
C VAL A 94 -1.23 11.67 -1.81
N VAL A 95 -0.92 11.80 -0.52
CA VAL A 95 -0.23 12.96 0.04
C VAL A 95 1.09 12.48 0.64
N MET A 96 2.20 12.78 -0.03
CA MET A 96 3.52 12.38 0.42
C MET A 96 4.14 13.46 1.29
N PHE A 97 4.48 13.12 2.52
CA PHE A 97 5.20 14.01 3.43
C PHE A 97 6.67 13.64 3.54
N ASN A 98 7.51 14.64 3.75
CA ASN A 98 8.93 14.42 4.02
C ASN A 98 9.08 13.82 5.43
N PRO A 99 9.68 12.63 5.58
CA PRO A 99 9.92 12.03 6.89
C PRO A 99 10.87 12.83 7.79
N LEU A 100 11.58 13.83 7.24
CA LEU A 100 12.45 14.72 8.02
C LEU A 100 11.70 15.92 8.63
N TYR A 101 10.40 16.08 8.36
CA TYR A 101 9.63 17.15 8.99
C TYR A 101 9.46 16.93 10.48
N THR A 102 9.63 18.01 11.21
CA THR A 102 9.38 18.11 12.64
C THR A 102 7.89 18.09 12.95
N GLU A 103 7.52 17.82 14.19
CA GLU A 103 6.12 17.86 14.64
C GLU A 103 5.44 19.21 14.33
N ASN A 104 6.17 20.33 14.54
CA ASN A 104 5.64 21.68 14.30
C ASN A 104 5.35 21.95 12.82
N GLU A 105 6.09 21.31 11.91
CA GLU A 105 5.83 21.39 10.47
C GLU A 105 4.69 20.46 10.05
N LEU A 106 4.60 19.26 10.67
CA LEU A 106 3.57 18.27 10.33
C LEU A 106 2.18 18.66 10.82
N ARG A 107 2.05 19.29 11.99
CA ARG A 107 0.76 19.65 12.58
C ARG A 107 -0.16 20.45 11.62
N PRO A 108 0.24 21.63 11.11
CA PRO A 108 -0.63 22.40 10.22
C PRO A 108 -0.90 21.68 8.89
N LEU A 109 0.03 20.83 8.43
CA LEU A 109 -0.14 20.06 7.20
C LEU A 109 -1.16 18.93 7.37
N VAL A 110 -1.14 18.20 8.49
CA VAL A 110 -2.12 17.15 8.77
C VAL A 110 -3.52 17.74 8.92
N GLU A 111 -3.63 18.90 9.58
CA GLU A 111 -4.89 19.64 9.73
C GLU A 111 -5.48 20.05 8.36
N ASP A 112 -4.66 20.69 7.50
CA ASP A 112 -5.08 21.11 6.16
C ASP A 112 -5.46 19.91 5.26
N VAL A 113 -4.67 18.84 5.35
CA VAL A 113 -4.91 17.62 4.56
C VAL A 113 -6.12 16.84 5.07
N SER A 114 -6.53 16.96 6.33
CA SER A 114 -7.68 16.25 6.92
C SER A 114 -7.84 14.82 6.36
N PRO A 115 -6.83 13.94 6.56
CA PRO A 115 -6.74 12.67 5.85
C PRO A 115 -7.74 11.64 6.35
N LYS A 116 -8.17 10.75 5.46
CA LYS A 116 -8.96 9.56 5.85
C LYS A 116 -8.07 8.47 6.45
N VAL A 117 -6.86 8.32 5.92
CA VAL A 117 -5.89 7.29 6.32
C VAL A 117 -4.49 7.91 6.43
N ILE A 118 -3.72 7.51 7.44
CA ILE A 118 -2.29 7.81 7.56
C ILE A 118 -1.51 6.49 7.53
N LEU A 119 -0.56 6.40 6.61
CA LEU A 119 0.42 5.33 6.50
C LEU A 119 1.80 5.92 6.86
N CYS A 120 2.44 5.45 7.93
CA CYS A 120 3.72 6.02 8.37
C CYS A 120 4.79 4.99 8.72
N ASP A 121 6.04 5.41 8.87
CA ASP A 121 7.07 4.57 9.49
C ASP A 121 6.86 4.44 11.01
N SER A 122 7.43 3.42 11.63
CA SER A 122 7.32 3.19 13.07
C SER A 122 7.93 4.31 13.90
N VAL A 123 8.96 4.99 13.37
CA VAL A 123 9.65 6.08 14.07
C VAL A 123 8.81 7.37 14.15
N HIS A 124 7.75 7.49 13.34
CA HIS A 124 6.88 8.67 13.29
C HIS A 124 5.57 8.49 14.05
N VAL A 125 5.34 7.32 14.65
CA VAL A 125 4.10 7.01 15.37
C VAL A 125 3.88 7.95 16.54
N GLU A 126 4.92 8.21 17.34
CA GLU A 126 4.81 9.07 18.53
C GLU A 126 4.42 10.52 18.17
N VAL A 127 4.86 10.99 17.01
CA VAL A 127 4.55 12.35 16.51
C VAL A 127 3.17 12.40 15.85
N LEU A 128 2.82 11.41 15.02
CA LEU A 128 1.61 11.46 14.21
C LEU A 128 0.36 10.94 14.93
N ALA A 129 0.48 10.04 15.92
CA ALA A 129 -0.70 9.50 16.60
C ALA A 129 -1.54 10.59 17.30
N PRO A 130 -0.95 11.54 18.07
CA PRO A 130 -1.72 12.65 18.65
C PRO A 130 -2.37 13.53 17.59
N LEU A 131 -1.69 13.76 16.46
CA LEU A 131 -2.21 14.55 15.34
C LEU A 131 -3.37 13.84 14.63
N ALA A 132 -3.27 12.52 14.47
CA ALA A 132 -4.32 11.68 13.90
C ALA A 132 -5.58 11.71 14.77
N GLU A 133 -5.42 11.56 16.09
CA GLU A 133 -6.53 11.64 17.06
C GLU A 133 -7.19 13.02 17.06
N ALA A 134 -6.39 14.10 17.11
CA ALA A 134 -6.90 15.47 17.10
C ALA A 134 -7.70 15.81 15.82
N ASN A 135 -7.39 15.14 14.70
CA ASN A 135 -8.04 15.33 13.41
C ASN A 135 -9.09 14.24 13.08
N GLY A 136 -9.44 13.38 14.03
CA GLY A 136 -10.48 12.36 13.85
C GLY A 136 -10.12 11.29 12.81
N VAL A 137 -8.83 11.04 12.58
CA VAL A 137 -8.36 10.04 11.61
C VAL A 137 -8.61 8.64 12.18
N THR A 138 -9.50 7.89 11.56
CA THR A 138 -9.93 6.56 12.04
C THR A 138 -8.99 5.43 11.65
N HIS A 139 -8.03 5.70 10.76
CA HIS A 139 -7.20 4.70 10.10
C HIS A 139 -5.74 5.13 10.11
N PHE A 140 -4.97 4.55 11.02
CA PHE A 140 -3.55 4.86 11.22
C PHE A 140 -2.73 3.56 11.22
N TYR A 141 -1.78 3.44 10.29
CA TYR A 141 -1.02 2.21 10.06
C TYR A 141 0.46 2.46 9.89
N THR A 142 1.27 1.51 10.38
CA THR A 142 2.70 1.51 10.13
C THR A 142 3.05 0.67 8.90
N LEU A 143 3.86 1.23 8.02
CA LEU A 143 4.47 0.55 6.88
C LEU A 143 5.77 -0.11 7.34
N GLY A 144 5.66 -1.37 7.78
CA GLY A 144 6.80 -2.17 8.23
C GLY A 144 7.53 -2.89 7.09
N ARG A 145 8.80 -3.21 7.33
CA ARG A 145 9.57 -4.15 6.48
C ARG A 145 8.93 -5.53 6.52
N THR A 146 8.04 -5.80 5.58
CA THR A 146 7.62 -7.18 5.34
C THR A 146 8.56 -7.70 4.26
N ARG A 147 9.48 -8.59 4.64
CA ARG A 147 10.38 -9.26 3.68
C ARG A 147 9.51 -9.91 2.59
N CYS A 148 9.52 -9.33 1.39
CA CYS A 148 8.90 -9.89 0.19
C CYS A 148 9.80 -11.01 -0.39
N HIS A 149 10.32 -11.90 0.46
CA HIS A 149 11.17 -13.00 0.02
C HIS A 149 10.39 -14.32 -0.01
N ARG A 150 10.38 -14.89 -1.21
CA ARG A 150 9.89 -16.22 -1.56
C ARG A 150 10.67 -17.30 -0.79
N SER A 151 10.03 -17.91 0.20
CA SER A 151 10.32 -19.23 0.83
C SER A 151 11.21 -19.35 2.09
N MET A 152 10.72 -20.28 2.95
CA MET A 152 11.36 -21.17 3.96
C MET A 152 11.75 -20.69 5.37
N ALA A 153 10.95 -21.14 6.34
CA ALA A 153 11.35 -21.95 7.50
C ALA A 153 12.83 -21.93 7.95
N ARG A 154 13.15 -21.18 9.01
CA ARG A 154 13.85 -21.63 10.24
C ARG A 154 14.31 -20.42 11.05
N GLN A 155 13.89 -20.43 12.32
CA GLN A 155 14.60 -19.95 13.52
C GLN A 155 15.57 -18.75 13.37
N THR A 156 15.33 -17.69 14.12
CA THR A 156 16.12 -17.36 15.33
C THR A 156 15.47 -16.21 16.08
N GLY A 157 15.45 -16.32 17.42
CA GLY A 157 14.65 -15.49 18.30
C GLY A 157 15.12 -14.04 18.39
N VAL A 158 14.16 -13.13 18.26
CA VAL A 158 14.27 -11.78 18.81
C VAL A 158 13.14 -11.61 19.81
N LYS A 159 13.52 -11.40 21.07
CA LYS A 159 12.62 -11.21 22.21
C LYS A 159 11.88 -9.88 22.06
N THR A 160 10.56 -9.92 21.97
CA THR A 160 9.70 -8.76 22.19
C THR A 160 9.75 -8.38 23.68
N SER A 161 10.33 -7.22 24.00
CA SER A 161 10.25 -6.65 25.35
C SER A 161 8.87 -6.01 25.56
N ARG A 162 8.10 -6.55 26.51
CA ARG A 162 6.91 -5.93 27.14
C ARG A 162 7.29 -4.53 27.69
N THR A 163 6.47 -3.48 27.73
CA THR A 163 5.15 -3.41 28.36
C THR A 163 4.50 -2.04 28.04
N ILE A 164 3.32 -2.01 27.40
CA ILE A 164 2.13 -1.29 27.91
C ILE A 164 0.94 -2.18 27.56
N SER A 165 0.28 -2.70 28.60
CA SER A 165 -0.84 -3.62 28.48
C SER A 165 -2.15 -2.83 28.40
N LYS A 166 -3.02 -3.17 27.43
CA LYS A 166 -4.42 -3.55 27.68
C LYS A 166 -5.12 -3.95 26.35
N LYS A 167 -5.19 -5.27 26.14
CA LYS A 167 -6.31 -6.03 25.55
C LYS A 167 -6.76 -5.68 24.11
N TYR A 168 -6.02 -6.19 23.11
CA TYR A 168 -6.46 -6.25 21.71
C TYR A 168 -6.70 -7.71 21.30
N ARG A 169 -7.88 -8.00 20.72
CA ARG A 169 -8.21 -9.32 20.12
C ARG A 169 -8.21 -9.21 18.59
N PRO A 170 -7.59 -10.15 17.85
CA PRO A 170 -7.56 -10.11 16.40
C PRO A 170 -8.88 -10.62 15.81
N CYS A 171 -9.44 -9.90 14.84
CA CYS A 171 -10.47 -10.43 13.93
C CYS A 171 -9.89 -10.52 12.52
N ILE A 172 -9.86 -11.75 12.01
CA ILE A 172 -9.43 -12.13 10.66
C ILE A 172 -10.62 -11.95 9.72
N ILE A 173 -10.46 -11.16 8.67
CA ILE A 173 -11.32 -11.16 7.48
C ILE A 173 -10.36 -10.87 6.33
N GLY A 174 -10.15 -11.63 5.27
CA GLY A 174 -10.64 -12.91 4.77
C GLY A 174 -10.10 -12.97 3.34
N LEU A 175 -9.32 -14.00 3.00
CA LEU A 175 -8.70 -14.17 1.67
C LEU A 175 -9.76 -14.24 0.57
N TYR A 176 -9.70 -13.34 -0.42
CA TYR A 176 -10.40 -13.52 -1.69
C TYR A 176 -9.42 -13.78 -2.84
N ARG A 177 -9.72 -14.84 -3.58
CA ARG A 177 -8.99 -15.35 -4.73
C ARG A 177 -9.24 -14.44 -5.94
N TRP A 178 -8.20 -13.77 -6.43
CA TRP A 178 -8.26 -12.89 -7.60
C TRP A 178 -8.25 -13.72 -8.89
N HIS A 179 -9.41 -13.89 -9.51
CA HIS A 179 -9.57 -14.22 -10.93
C HIS A 179 -10.74 -13.36 -11.44
N ASN A 180 -10.54 -12.72 -12.59
CA ASN A 180 -11.52 -11.94 -13.38
C ASN A 180 -11.81 -10.50 -12.95
N TRP A 181 -10.88 -9.60 -13.27
CA TRP A 181 -11.21 -8.21 -13.60
C TRP A 181 -11.35 -7.96 -15.12
N LEU A 182 -10.97 -8.92 -15.97
CA LEU A 182 -10.99 -8.77 -17.44
C LEU A 182 -12.24 -9.30 -18.15
N THR A 183 -13.23 -9.90 -17.48
CA THR A 183 -14.45 -10.36 -18.19
C THR A 183 -15.72 -10.07 -17.40
N LYS A 184 -16.55 -9.17 -17.93
CA LYS A 184 -17.96 -9.02 -17.54
C LYS A 184 -18.68 -10.37 -17.74
N ARG A 185 -19.35 -10.88 -16.70
CA ARG A 185 -20.69 -11.50 -16.80
C ARG A 185 -21.29 -11.77 -15.42
N SER A 186 -22.60 -11.74 -15.42
CA SER A 186 -23.53 -11.62 -14.32
C SER A 186 -24.03 -12.96 -13.76
N HIS A 187 -24.37 -12.94 -12.48
CA HIS A 187 -25.25 -13.86 -11.70
C HIS A 187 -24.61 -14.97 -10.83
N PRO A 188 -25.24 -15.26 -9.68
CA PRO A 188 -24.58 -15.73 -8.46
C PRO A 188 -24.79 -17.23 -8.25
N HIS A 189 -23.84 -17.96 -7.65
CA HIS A 189 -24.14 -19.14 -6.83
C HIS A 189 -22.99 -19.53 -5.89
N THR A 190 -23.42 -20.23 -4.84
CA THR A 190 -22.88 -20.54 -3.52
C THR A 190 -21.62 -21.40 -3.46
N CYS A 191 -20.87 -21.22 -2.37
CA CYS A 191 -19.72 -22.02 -1.94
C CYS A 191 -20.09 -23.49 -1.65
N ASN A 192 -19.32 -24.42 -2.23
CA ASN A 192 -18.67 -25.52 -1.51
C ASN A 192 -17.73 -26.23 -2.50
N ASP A 193 -16.43 -26.27 -2.18
CA ASP A 193 -15.65 -27.51 -2.20
C ASP A 193 -14.20 -27.23 -1.81
N ALA A 194 -13.73 -28.07 -0.90
CA ALA A 194 -12.41 -28.05 -0.29
C ALA A 194 -11.32 -28.44 -1.31
N GLY A 195 -10.29 -27.61 -1.42
CA GLY A 195 -9.05 -27.91 -2.11
C GLY A 195 -7.88 -27.37 -1.30
N ASN A 196 -7.03 -28.27 -0.80
CA ASN A 196 -5.82 -27.97 -0.05
C ASN A 196 -4.88 -27.06 -0.86
N GLY A 197 -4.87 -25.76 -0.56
CA GLY A 197 -3.91 -24.79 -1.06
C GLY A 197 -3.40 -23.94 0.11
N LYS A 198 -2.23 -24.29 0.64
CA LYS A 198 -1.49 -23.44 1.58
C LYS A 198 -1.10 -22.14 0.85
N ILE A 199 -1.51 -20.99 1.39
CA ILE A 199 -1.04 -19.67 0.98
C ILE A 199 -0.74 -18.86 2.23
N ASP A 200 0.55 -18.57 2.43
CA ASP A 200 1.10 -17.83 3.56
C ASP A 200 0.84 -16.32 3.37
N GLY A 201 0.26 -15.69 4.41
CA GLY A 201 -0.32 -14.35 4.35
C GLY A 201 0.61 -13.18 4.68
N TRP A 202 0.18 -11.98 4.30
CA TRP A 202 0.76 -10.69 4.68
C TRP A 202 0.13 -10.20 5.99
N ILE A 203 0.94 -9.67 6.91
CA ILE A 203 0.49 -9.13 8.20
C ILE A 203 0.48 -7.60 8.11
N ILE A 204 -0.69 -7.00 7.99
CA ILE A 204 -0.90 -5.59 8.34
C ILE A 204 -1.27 -5.56 9.83
N GLN A 205 -0.43 -4.92 10.65
CA GLN A 205 -0.76 -4.73 12.06
C GLN A 205 -1.83 -3.63 12.17
N HIS A 206 -3.06 -4.02 12.48
CA HIS A 206 -4.13 -3.09 12.82
C HIS A 206 -3.96 -2.55 14.25
N ILE A 207 -3.87 -1.23 14.40
CA ILE A 207 -4.13 -0.55 15.66
C ILE A 207 -5.49 0.14 15.48
N HIS A 208 -6.50 -0.32 16.22
CA HIS A 208 -7.79 0.37 16.32
C HIS A 208 -7.69 1.38 17.46
N CYS A 209 -7.83 2.66 17.15
CA CYS A 209 -8.08 3.67 18.16
C CYS A 209 -9.55 3.56 18.60
N ARG A 210 -9.78 3.29 19.89
CA ARG A 210 -11.07 3.43 20.56
C ARG A 210 -10.87 4.25 21.82
#